data_AF-A0A7Z6YA98-F1
#
_entry.id   AF-A0A7Z6YA98-F1
#
_cell.length_a   1.000
_cell.length_b   1.000
_cell.length_c   1.000
_cell.angle_alpha   90.00
_cell.angle_beta   90.00
_cell.angle_gamma   90.00
#
_symmetry.space_group_name_H-M   'P 1'
#
loop_
_entity.id
_entity.type
_entity.pdbx_description
1 polymer ?
#
loop_
_entity_poly.entity_id
_entity_poly.type
_entity_poly.pdbx_seq_one_letter_code
_entity_poly.pdbx_strand_id
1 'polypeptide(L)'
;FYIPSLSCCPFCHNSFALDDKKDGDKNLDICLINDRMQAPSSFLNNSIASSLAISDIIQFMSNDFNSIKSLNCRFGVDNKTFKTYTLPSSVDHKCAFCSNYNL
;
A
#
# COMPACT_ATOMS: atom_id res chain seq x y z
N PHE A 1 1.25 6.44 -0.03
CA PHE A 1 0.63 7.68 0.46
C PHE A 1 -0.52 8.09 -0.45
N TYR A 2 -1.72 8.39 0.08
CA TYR A 2 -2.85 8.87 -0.73
C TYR A 2 -3.12 10.35 -0.42
N ILE A 3 -3.16 11.17 -1.48
CA ILE A 3 -3.53 12.58 -1.45
C ILE A 3 -4.66 12.75 -2.47
N PRO A 4 -5.85 13.24 -2.06
CA PRO A 4 -6.97 13.45 -2.98
C PRO A 4 -6.56 14.29 -4.20
N SER A 5 -7.01 13.87 -5.38
CA SER A 5 -6.76 14.52 -6.68
C SER A 5 -5.29 14.59 -7.14
N LEU A 6 -4.32 14.22 -6.30
CA LEU A 6 -2.89 14.30 -6.61
C LEU A 6 -2.25 12.92 -6.78
N SER A 7 -2.64 11.92 -5.98
CA SER A 7 -2.00 10.60 -5.98
C SER A 7 -3.00 9.45 -6.09
N CYS A 8 -2.51 8.28 -6.49
CA CYS A 8 -3.33 7.09 -6.64
C CYS A 8 -3.82 6.58 -5.28
N CYS A 9 -5.09 6.15 -5.23
CA CYS A 9 -5.58 5.41 -4.08
C CYS A 9 -5.10 3.94 -4.14
N PRO A 10 -5.23 3.16 -3.05
CA PRO A 10 -4.83 1.75 -3.03
C PRO A 10 -5.54 0.86 -4.07
N PHE A 11 -6.68 1.30 -4.59
CA PHE A 11 -7.53 0.55 -5.52
C PHE A 11 -7.34 0.95 -6.99
N CYS A 12 -6.52 1.96 -7.30
CA CYS A 12 -6.22 2.31 -8.69
C CYS A 12 -5.64 1.09 -9.43
N HIS A 13 -6.17 0.80 -10.62
CA HIS A 13 -5.78 -0.34 -11.45
C HIS A 13 -5.81 -1.72 -10.75
N ASN A 14 -6.45 -1.82 -9.58
CA ASN A 14 -6.34 -2.99 -8.69
C ASN A 14 -4.87 -3.37 -8.39
N SER A 15 -3.90 -2.44 -8.49
CA SER A 15 -2.46 -2.75 -8.45
C SER A 15 -1.99 -3.38 -7.14
N PHE A 16 -2.69 -3.08 -6.03
CA PHE A 16 -2.32 -3.52 -4.70
C PHE A 16 -3.36 -4.42 -4.03
N ALA A 17 -4.51 -4.64 -4.68
CA ALA A 17 -5.56 -5.50 -4.17
C ALA A 17 -5.42 -6.90 -4.78
N LEU A 18 -5.70 -7.90 -3.95
CA LEU A 18 -5.78 -9.28 -4.39
C LEU A 18 -7.10 -9.42 -5.15
N ASP A 19 -7.03 -9.88 -6.40
CA ASP A 19 -8.20 -10.30 -7.15
C ASP A 19 -8.93 -11.36 -6.33
N ASP A 20 -10.10 -11.00 -5.78
CA ASP A 20 -11.01 -11.93 -5.11
C ASP A 20 -11.73 -12.77 -6.19
N LYS A 21 -10.95 -13.39 -7.08
CA LYS A 21 -11.44 -14.40 -8.02
C LYS A 21 -11.90 -15.56 -7.18
N LYS A 22 -13.19 -15.50 -6.81
CA LYS A 22 -13.98 -16.61 -6.32
C LYS A 22 -14.10 -17.61 -7.47
N ASP A 23 -13.02 -18.33 -7.75
CA ASP A 23 -13.18 -19.64 -8.37
C ASP A 23 -14.12 -20.42 -7.46
N GLY A 24 -15.18 -20.97 -8.06
CA GLY A 24 -16.47 -21.28 -7.45
C GLY A 24 -16.51 -22.37 -6.38
N ASP A 25 -15.40 -22.62 -5.68
CA ASP A 25 -15.36 -23.43 -4.50
C ASP A 25 -14.41 -22.75 -3.49
N LYS A 26 -14.98 -22.06 -2.50
CA LYS A 26 -14.19 -21.51 -1.39
C LYS A 26 -13.57 -22.69 -0.66
N ASN A 27 -12.32 -22.97 -0.95
CA ASN A 27 -11.58 -24.02 -0.28
C ASN A 27 -11.53 -23.68 1.22
N LEU A 28 -12.38 -24.37 2.01
CA LEU A 28 -12.59 -24.11 3.43
C LEU A 28 -11.27 -24.16 4.20
N ASP A 29 -10.32 -25.00 3.76
CA ASP A 29 -9.00 -25.11 4.36
C ASP A 29 -8.18 -23.83 4.18
N ILE A 30 -8.23 -23.20 3.00
CA ILE A 30 -7.53 -21.92 2.75
C ILE A 30 -8.11 -20.82 3.64
N CYS A 31 -9.43 -20.77 3.80
CA CYS A 31 -10.07 -19.83 4.72
C CYS A 31 -9.62 -20.06 6.17
N LEU A 32 -9.63 -21.30 6.64
CA LEU A 32 -9.20 -21.64 8.00
C LEU A 32 -7.72 -21.36 8.24
N ILE A 33 -6.86 -21.55 7.24
CA ILE A 33 -5.44 -21.17 7.32
C ILE A 33 -5.31 -19.66 7.45
N ASN A 34 -5.92 -18.90 6.55
CA ASN A 34 -5.85 -17.43 6.55
C ASN A 34 -6.41 -16.83 7.85
N ASP A 35 -7.49 -17.38 8.40
CA ASP A 35 -8.08 -16.93 9.68
C ASP A 35 -7.15 -17.14 10.86
N ARG A 36 -6.28 -18.16 10.80
CA ARG A 36 -5.30 -18.47 11.86
C ARG A 36 -3.96 -17.79 11.63
N MET A 37 -3.74 -17.16 10.47
CA MET A 37 -2.48 -16.50 10.16
C MET A 37 -2.25 -15.34 11.10
N GLN A 38 -1.09 -15.32 11.75
CA GLN A 38 -0.57 -14.16 12.44
C GLN A 38 0.67 -13.68 11.71
N ALA A 39 0.74 -12.36 11.48
CA ALA A 39 1.91 -11.77 10.88
C ALA A 39 3.13 -12.03 11.77
N PRO A 40 4.27 -12.52 11.23
CA PRO A 40 5.51 -12.69 11.97
C PRO A 40 6.12 -11.32 12.30
N SER A 41 5.48 -10.63 13.23
CA SER A 41 5.76 -9.24 13.58
C SER A 41 7.08 -9.18 14.35
N SER A 42 7.96 -8.26 13.96
CA SER A 42 9.20 -7.99 14.68
C SER A 42 9.32 -6.51 14.96
N PHE A 43 9.99 -6.16 16.07
CA PHE A 43 10.23 -4.77 16.45
C PHE A 43 10.92 -4.01 15.30
N LEU A 44 11.89 -4.63 14.63
CA LEU A 44 12.61 -4.02 13.51
C LEU A 44 11.71 -3.71 12.32
N ASN A 45 10.87 -4.65 11.89
CA ASN A 45 9.94 -4.43 10.77
C ASN A 45 8.99 -3.28 11.06
N ASN A 46 8.43 -3.28 12.28
CA ASN A 46 7.47 -2.27 12.70
C ASN A 46 8.14 -0.90 12.82
N SER A 47 9.36 -0.85 13.38
CA SER A 47 10.10 0.41 13.57
C SER A 47 10.52 1.02 12.24
N ILE A 48 11.01 0.22 11.29
CA ILE A 48 11.39 0.69 9.96
C ILE A 48 10.15 1.20 9.21
N ALA A 49 9.07 0.42 9.18
CA ALA A 49 7.83 0.82 8.51
C ALA A 49 7.24 2.10 9.11
N SER A 50 7.21 2.21 10.45
CA SER A 50 6.70 3.39 11.14
C SER A 50 7.56 4.63 10.89
N SER A 51 8.89 4.47 10.90
CA SER A 51 9.81 5.59 10.64
C SER A 51 9.68 6.13 9.22
N LEU A 52 9.52 5.24 8.22
CA LEU A 52 9.28 5.63 6.84
C LEU A 52 7.91 6.33 6.67
N ALA A 53 6.87 5.84 7.34
CA ALA A 53 5.56 6.48 7.31
C ALA A 53 5.59 7.89 7.94
N ILE A 54 6.29 8.06 9.07
CA ILE A 54 6.48 9.37 9.70
C ILE A 54 7.28 10.31 8.79
N SER A 55 8.34 9.82 8.15
CA SER A 55 9.11 10.58 7.17
C SER A 55 8.20 11.12 6.05
N ASP A 56 7.34 10.28 5.47
CA ASP A 56 6.40 10.70 4.43
C ASP A 56 5.38 11.73 4.95
N ILE A 57 4.89 11.59 6.18
CA ILE A 57 3.98 12.56 6.81
C ILE A 57 4.66 13.93 6.99
N ILE A 58 5.92 13.95 7.44
CA ILE A 58 6.68 15.21 7.60
C ILE A 58 6.82 15.90 6.25
N GLN A 59 7.17 15.17 5.19
CA GLN A 59 7.29 15.73 3.84
C GLN A 59 5.96 16.22 3.29
N PHE A 60 4.85 15.55 3.61
CA PHE A 60 3.52 16.05 3.29
C PHE A 60 3.22 17.38 4.02
N MET A 61 3.53 17.47 5.33
CA MET A 61 3.31 18.68 6.13
C MET A 61 4.15 19.87 5.67
N SER A 62 5.33 19.64 5.10
CA SER A 62 6.19 20.67 4.53
C SER A 62 5.84 21.05 3.08
N ASN A 63 4.78 20.46 2.50
CA ASN A 63 4.40 20.56 1.09
C ASN A 63 5.48 20.08 0.10
N ASP A 64 6.43 19.24 0.54
CA ASP A 64 7.45 18.63 -0.31
C ASP A 64 7.00 17.25 -0.80
N PHE A 65 6.03 17.23 -1.72
CA PHE A 65 5.46 15.98 -2.23
C PHE A 65 6.46 15.12 -3.02
N ASN A 66 7.49 15.74 -3.62
CA ASN A 66 8.52 15.03 -4.38
C ASN A 66 9.39 14.14 -3.48
N SER A 67 9.50 14.50 -2.21
CA SER A 67 10.28 13.74 -1.21
C SER A 67 9.49 12.63 -0.52
N ILE A 68 8.17 12.52 -0.76
CA ILE A 68 7.34 11.43 -0.23
C ILE A 68 7.68 10.13 -0.97
N LYS A 69 8.25 9.15 -0.25
CA LYS A 69 8.74 7.90 -0.86
C LYS A 69 7.62 6.98 -1.31
N SER A 70 6.49 6.98 -0.61
CA SER A 70 5.34 6.13 -0.96
C SER A 70 4.30 6.83 -1.85
N LEU A 71 4.66 7.96 -2.48
CA LEU A 71 3.75 8.62 -3.42
C LEU A 71 3.62 7.76 -4.68
N ASN A 72 2.37 7.48 -5.09
CA ASN A 72 2.06 6.64 -6.25
C ASN A 72 2.74 5.26 -6.28
N CYS A 73 3.12 4.72 -5.12
CA CYS A 73 3.73 3.40 -5.05
C CYS A 73 3.60 2.78 -3.65
N ARG A 74 3.81 1.47 -3.58
CA ARG A 74 4.05 0.76 -2.31
C ARG A 74 5.55 0.55 -2.17
N PHE A 75 6.13 1.22 -1.19
CA PHE A 75 7.55 1.14 -0.86
C PHE A 75 7.76 0.18 0.32
N GLY A 76 8.77 -0.69 0.22
CA GLY A 76 9.12 -1.67 1.26
C GLY A 76 10.63 -1.82 1.42
N VAL A 77 11.04 -2.27 2.60
CA VAL A 77 12.45 -2.52 2.93
C VAL A 77 12.55 -3.91 3.56
N ASP A 78 13.45 -4.73 3.03
CA ASP A 78 13.78 -6.02 3.61
C ASP A 78 14.65 -5.82 4.86
N ASN A 79 14.25 -6.40 5.99
CA ASN A 79 14.91 -6.14 7.28
C ASN A 79 16.26 -6.86 7.45
N LYS A 80 16.57 -7.83 6.58
CA LYS A 80 17.80 -8.62 6.64
C LYS A 80 18.90 -8.03 5.78
N THR A 81 18.54 -7.53 4.60
CA THR A 81 19.45 -7.04 3.57
C THR A 81 19.38 -5.52 3.38
N PHE A 82 18.38 -4.86 3.98
CA PHE A 82 18.05 -3.44 3.76
C PHE A 82 17.75 -3.09 2.29
N LYS A 83 17.52 -4.09 1.44
CA LYS A 83 17.14 -3.87 0.06
C LYS A 83 15.76 -3.23 0.00
N THR A 84 15.63 -2.18 -0.80
CA THR A 84 14.38 -1.48 -1.04
C THR A 84 13.61 -2.11 -2.20
N TYR A 85 12.29 -2.13 -2.09
CA TYR A 85 11.38 -2.62 -3.12
C TYR A 85 10.28 -1.59 -3.35
N THR A 86 9.94 -1.37 -4.61
CA THR A 86 8.89 -0.44 -5.00
C THR A 86 7.93 -1.14 -5.94
N LEU A 87 6.65 -1.12 -5.60
CA LEU A 87 5.57 -1.49 -6.50
C LEU A 87 4.90 -0.19 -6.98
N PRO A 88 5.21 0.29 -8.19
CA PRO A 88 4.64 1.53 -8.71
C PRO A 88 3.15 1.35 -9.04
N SER A 89 2.41 2.44 -8.97
CA SER A 89 1.05 2.56 -9.48
C SER A 89 0.85 3.98 -10.01
N SER A 90 -0.35 4.26 -10.50
CA SER A 90 -0.71 5.54 -11.10
C SER A 90 -2.16 5.88 -10.83
N VAL A 91 -2.52 7.16 -10.96
CA VAL A 91 -3.90 7.59 -10.84
C VAL A 91 -4.72 6.95 -11.96
N ASP A 92 -5.79 6.27 -11.57
CA ASP A 92 -6.74 5.67 -12.49
C ASP A 92 -8.01 6.50 -12.55
N HIS A 93 -8.22 7.19 -13.67
CA HIS A 93 -9.40 8.04 -13.90
C HIS A 93 -10.71 7.24 -13.98
N LYS A 94 -10.66 5.91 -14.07
CA LYS A 94 -11.83 5.03 -14.02
C LYS A 94 -11.97 4.32 -12.66
N CYS A 95 -11.13 4.66 -11.68
CA CYS A 95 -11.17 4.02 -10.37
C CYS A 95 -12.48 4.34 -9.66
N ALA A 96 -13.29 3.30 -9.40
CA ALA A 96 -14.57 3.43 -8.70
C ALA A 96 -14.50 4.12 -7.33
N PHE A 97 -13.31 4.18 -6.71
CA PHE A 97 -13.09 4.74 -5.39
C PHE A 97 -12.58 6.19 -5.40
N CYS A 98 -11.69 6.55 -6.33
CA CYS A 98 -11.06 7.87 -6.32
C CYS A 98 -11.31 8.72 -7.58
N SER A 99 -11.99 8.22 -8.61
CA SER A 99 -12.25 8.98 -9.85
C SER A 99 -13.23 10.13 -9.68
N ASN A 100 -14.12 10.07 -8.68
CA ASN A 100 -15.25 11.00 -8.54
C ASN A 100 -14.97 12.20 -7.63
N TYR A 101 -13.71 12.45 -7.26
CA TYR A 101 -13.33 13.69 -6.57
C TYR A 101 -13.24 14.85 -7.58
N ASN A 102 -14.40 15.24 -8.12
CA ASN A 102 -14.59 16.56 -8.71
C ASN A 102 -14.89 17.52 -7.54
N LEU A 103 -13.87 18.23 -7.09
CA LEU A 103 -14.02 19.50 -6.36
C LEU A 103 -14.05 20.64 -7.39
#